data_AF-A0A1Y1MZX7-F1
#
_entry.id   AF-A0A1Y1MZX7-F1
#
_cell.length_a   1.000
_cell.length_b   1.000
_cell.length_c   1.000
_cell.angle_alpha   90.00
_cell.angle_beta   90.00
_cell.angle_gamma   90.00
#
_symmetry.space_group_name_H-M   'P 1'
#
loop_
_entity.id
_entity.type
_entity.pdbx_description
1 polymer ?
#
loop_
_entity_poly.entity_id
_entity_poly.type
_entity_poly.pdbx_seq_one_letter_code
_entity_poly.pdbx_strand_id
1 'polypeptide(L)'
;GIIKCDKARRRIQDSMRRSLSIGERQHLEACLRNIKSMRKHFKLEQKRGQGIALNKETAKHRVHWDDSISAFSNRIRTGVITNLKHKDPSRFLVDCKVIFKRQVFNALKKDEAVKVNAIFCGEFVITQGEKTLNEYKYFTTSNAAIYRGTDIEEWFEEKVSKPLMKK
;
A
#
# COMPACT_ATOMS: atom_id res chain seq x y z
N GLY A 1 11.40 18.01 -2.07
CA GLY A 1 10.70 16.80 -2.59
C GLY A 1 9.45 17.12 -3.39
N ILE A 2 8.45 17.78 -2.77
CA ILE A 2 7.07 17.96 -3.29
C ILE A 2 6.98 18.48 -4.74
N ILE A 3 7.66 19.58 -5.08
CA ILE A 3 7.62 20.16 -6.43
C ILE A 3 8.18 19.19 -7.48
N LYS A 4 9.26 18.46 -7.14
CA LYS A 4 9.85 17.44 -8.02
C LYS A 4 8.86 16.31 -8.26
N CYS A 5 8.16 15.84 -7.22
CA CYS A 5 7.09 14.86 -7.38
C CYS A 5 5.94 15.38 -8.26
N ASP A 6 5.55 16.65 -8.15
CA ASP A 6 4.50 17.23 -8.99
C ASP A 6 4.92 17.34 -10.47
N LYS A 7 6.19 17.65 -10.74
CA LYS A 7 6.76 17.63 -12.09
C LYS A 7 6.81 16.21 -12.65
N ALA A 8 7.33 15.25 -11.88
CA ALA A 8 7.40 13.85 -12.28
C ALA A 8 6.01 13.24 -12.52
N ARG A 9 5.04 13.52 -11.64
CA ARG A 9 3.64 13.12 -11.78
C ARG A 9 3.07 13.56 -13.14
N ARG A 10 3.25 14.84 -13.50
CA ARG A 10 2.78 15.38 -14.79
C ARG A 10 3.44 14.68 -15.96
N ARG A 11 4.78 14.55 -15.95
CA ARG A 11 5.52 13.85 -17.01
C ARG A 11 5.03 12.42 -17.22
N ILE A 12 4.86 11.65 -16.13
CA ILE A 12 4.37 10.27 -16.22
C ILE A 12 2.93 10.23 -16.78
N GLN A 13 2.07 11.16 -16.35
CA GLN A 13 0.71 11.27 -16.90
C GLN A 13 0.71 11.59 -18.41
N ASP A 14 1.59 12.48 -18.86
CA ASP A 14 1.74 12.81 -20.28
C ASP A 14 2.33 11.64 -21.09
N SER A 15 3.23 10.85 -20.49
CA SER A 15 3.73 9.60 -21.11
C SER A 15 2.66 8.52 -21.17
N MET A 16 1.81 8.36 -20.15
CA MET A 16 0.70 7.39 -20.18
C MET A 16 -0.36 7.73 -21.24
N ARG A 17 -0.54 9.01 -21.56
CA ARG A 17 -1.42 9.43 -22.67
C ARG A 17 -0.87 9.04 -24.05
N ARG A 18 0.44 8.86 -24.15
CA ARG A 18 1.17 8.53 -25.38
C ARG A 18 1.62 7.07 -25.46
N SER A 19 1.47 6.30 -24.37
CA SER A 19 1.89 4.89 -24.32
C SER A 19 1.04 4.05 -25.28
N LEU A 20 1.72 3.24 -26.09
CA LEU A 20 1.06 2.43 -27.12
C LEU A 20 0.73 1.03 -26.61
N SER A 21 1.61 0.46 -25.78
CA SER A 21 1.42 -0.89 -25.24
C SER A 21 0.79 -0.90 -23.84
N ILE A 22 0.12 -2.00 -23.52
CA ILE A 22 -0.40 -2.29 -22.18
C ILE A 22 0.75 -2.37 -21.16
N GLY A 23 1.88 -2.98 -21.54
CA GLY A 23 3.04 -3.14 -20.67
C GLY A 23 3.68 -1.81 -20.28
N GLU A 24 3.87 -0.89 -21.24
CA GLU A 24 4.39 0.45 -20.96
C GLU A 24 3.46 1.23 -20.03
N ARG A 25 2.15 1.12 -20.26
CA ARG A 25 1.15 1.77 -19.41
C ARG A 25 1.22 1.25 -17.97
N GLN A 26 1.31 -0.06 -17.78
CA GLN A 26 1.46 -0.68 -16.46
C GLN A 26 2.75 -0.23 -15.75
N HIS A 27 3.87 -0.18 -16.48
CA HIS A 27 5.14 0.31 -15.94
C HIS A 27 5.03 1.77 -15.48
N LEU A 28 4.47 2.64 -16.31
CA LEU A 28 4.27 4.05 -15.98
C LEU A 28 3.30 4.24 -14.81
N GLU A 29 2.27 3.41 -14.70
CA GLU A 29 1.37 3.42 -13.56
C GLU A 29 2.10 3.04 -12.26
N ALA A 30 2.92 1.99 -12.27
CA ALA A 30 3.74 1.62 -11.10
C ALA A 30 4.67 2.77 -10.69
N CYS A 31 5.36 3.39 -11.65
CA CYS A 31 6.19 4.58 -11.42
C CYS A 31 5.38 5.75 -10.83
N LEU A 32 4.17 6.00 -11.32
CA LEU A 32 3.28 7.03 -10.80
C LEU A 32 2.93 6.78 -9.32
N ARG A 33 2.68 5.53 -8.92
CA ARG A 33 2.39 5.19 -7.52
C ARG A 33 3.58 5.44 -6.61
N ASN A 34 4.79 5.09 -7.05
CA ASN A 34 6.01 5.42 -6.30
C ASN A 34 6.14 6.93 -6.10
N ILE A 35 5.95 7.74 -7.14
CA ILE A 35 5.96 9.21 -7.03
C ILE A 35 4.88 9.73 -6.07
N LYS A 36 3.66 9.18 -6.12
CA LYS A 36 2.57 9.56 -5.22
C LYS A 36 2.88 9.20 -3.76
N SER A 37 3.42 8.02 -3.52
CA SER A 37 3.88 7.54 -2.22
C SER A 37 4.94 8.50 -1.65
N MET A 38 6.02 8.76 -2.40
CA MET A 38 7.07 9.71 -2.02
C MET A 38 6.51 11.11 -1.74
N ARG A 39 5.57 11.58 -2.55
CA ARG A 39 4.92 12.88 -2.33
C ARG A 39 4.19 12.93 -0.99
N LYS A 40 3.51 11.86 -0.60
CA LYS A 40 2.82 11.77 0.70
C LYS A 40 3.82 11.81 1.85
N HIS A 41 4.93 11.09 1.75
CA HIS A 41 6.03 11.18 2.72
C HIS A 41 6.56 12.61 2.86
N PHE A 42 6.92 13.27 1.75
CA PHE A 42 7.42 14.65 1.82
C PHE A 42 6.41 15.64 2.41
N LYS A 43 5.11 15.41 2.24
CA LYS A 43 4.07 16.24 2.86
C LYS A 43 3.99 16.05 4.38
N LEU A 44 4.32 14.87 4.88
CA LEU A 44 4.34 14.58 6.31
C LEU A 44 5.60 15.11 6.98
N GLU A 45 6.74 15.04 6.29
CA GLU A 45 8.00 15.60 6.76
C GLU A 45 8.01 17.13 6.79
N GLN A 46 7.15 17.78 6.01
CA GLN A 46 6.91 19.22 6.15
C GLN A 46 6.27 19.49 7.51
N LYS A 47 7.11 19.83 8.50
CA LYS A 47 6.70 20.33 9.81
C LYS A 47 5.79 21.55 9.61
N ARG A 48 4.48 21.34 9.71
CA ARG A 48 3.51 22.39 9.99
C ARG A 48 3.29 22.34 11.50
N GLY A 49 3.36 23.49 12.17
CA GLY A 49 3.28 23.58 13.64
C GLY A 49 2.25 22.61 14.20
N GLN A 50 2.63 21.83 15.21
CA GLN A 50 1.76 20.88 15.89
C GLN A 50 0.69 21.68 16.65
N GLY A 51 -0.40 22.03 15.98
CA GLY A 51 -1.65 22.32 16.68
C GLY A 51 -2.08 21.07 17.44
N ILE A 52 -2.60 21.25 18.64
CA ILE A 52 -3.15 20.17 19.46
C ILE A 52 -4.22 19.46 18.62
N ALA A 53 -3.89 18.27 18.11
CA ALA A 53 -4.82 17.49 17.31
C ALA A 53 -5.90 16.93 18.24
N LEU A 54 -7.03 17.62 18.33
CA LEU A 54 -8.18 17.23 19.16
C LEU A 54 -8.84 15.92 18.70
N ASN A 55 -8.49 15.42 17.51
CA ASN A 55 -9.08 14.21 16.92
C ASN A 55 -8.16 13.00 17.06
N LYS A 56 -8.69 11.87 17.55
CA LYS A 56 -7.98 10.59 17.62
C LYS A 56 -7.47 10.17 16.24
N GLU A 57 -6.17 9.88 16.14
CA GLU A 57 -5.59 9.34 14.92
C GLU A 57 -6.13 7.93 14.62
N THR A 58 -6.74 7.76 13.46
CA THR A 58 -7.16 6.46 12.90
C THR A 58 -6.18 5.92 11.84
N ALA A 59 -6.30 4.64 11.46
CA ALA A 59 -5.48 3.96 10.45
C ALA A 59 -5.29 4.76 9.14
N LYS A 60 -6.34 5.41 8.62
CA LYS A 60 -6.28 6.26 7.40
C LYS A 60 -5.30 7.43 7.46
N HIS A 61 -4.85 7.83 8.66
CA HIS A 61 -3.85 8.88 8.85
C HIS A 61 -2.42 8.33 8.94
N ARG A 62 -2.27 7.02 9.15
CA ARG A 62 -0.98 6.33 9.37
C ARG A 62 -0.58 5.42 8.20
N VAL A 63 -1.56 5.01 7.39
CA VAL A 63 -1.36 4.34 6.11
C VAL A 63 -2.35 4.88 5.07
N HIS A 64 -1.98 4.81 3.79
CA HIS A 64 -2.79 5.32 2.69
C HIS A 64 -2.94 4.29 1.59
N TRP A 65 -4.18 4.04 1.15
CA TRP A 65 -4.46 3.21 -0.02
C TRP A 65 -4.66 4.06 -1.27
N ASP A 66 -4.08 3.62 -2.37
CA ASP A 66 -4.30 4.17 -3.70
C ASP A 66 -4.54 3.05 -4.72
N ASP A 67 -5.64 3.15 -5.47
CA ASP A 67 -6.02 2.19 -6.52
C ASP A 67 -5.21 2.45 -7.80
N SER A 68 -4.64 1.38 -8.39
CA SER A 68 -4.08 1.40 -9.74
C SER A 68 -5.17 1.37 -10.79
N ILE A 69 -4.91 1.98 -11.94
CA ILE A 69 -5.85 1.89 -13.07
C ILE A 69 -5.68 0.49 -13.66
N SER A 70 -6.78 -0.20 -13.92
CA SER A 70 -6.71 -1.53 -14.51
C SER A 70 -6.64 -1.43 -16.03
N ALA A 71 -5.60 -1.98 -16.63
CA ALA A 71 -5.55 -2.16 -18.08
C ALA A 71 -6.45 -3.32 -18.57
N PHE A 72 -7.01 -4.13 -17.67
CA PHE A 72 -7.76 -5.34 -17.98
C PHE A 72 -9.27 -5.19 -17.78
N SER A 73 -9.88 -4.13 -18.33
CA SER A 73 -11.33 -3.88 -18.22
C SER A 73 -11.87 -4.02 -16.78
N ASN A 74 -11.08 -3.59 -15.79
CA ASN A 74 -11.38 -3.71 -14.35
C ASN A 74 -11.47 -5.12 -13.77
N ARG A 75 -11.09 -6.18 -14.50
CA ARG A 75 -11.05 -7.57 -13.99
C ARG A 75 -9.94 -7.81 -12.98
N ILE A 76 -8.83 -7.07 -13.09
CA ILE A 76 -7.72 -7.10 -12.13
C ILE A 76 -7.65 -5.75 -11.43
N ARG A 77 -7.76 -5.73 -10.10
CA ARG A 77 -7.61 -4.51 -9.29
C ARG A 77 -6.31 -4.61 -8.51
N THR A 78 -5.44 -3.63 -8.69
CA THR A 78 -4.20 -3.51 -7.94
C THR A 78 -4.31 -2.32 -7.02
N GLY A 79 -4.05 -2.51 -5.74
CA GLY A 79 -4.00 -1.42 -4.76
C GLY A 79 -2.65 -1.36 -4.07
N VAL A 80 -2.20 -0.14 -3.79
CA VAL A 80 -0.93 0.10 -3.08
C VAL A 80 -1.24 0.71 -1.73
N ILE A 81 -0.70 0.12 -0.66
CA ILE A 81 -0.73 0.70 0.68
C ILE A 81 0.62 1.36 0.97
N THR A 82 0.60 2.68 1.13
CA THR A 82 1.76 3.48 1.54
C THR A 82 1.78 3.63 3.05
N ASN A 83 2.89 3.25 3.67
CA ASN A 83 3.19 3.57 5.06
C ASN A 83 3.39 5.08 5.21
N LEU A 84 2.75 5.73 6.19
CA LEU A 84 2.94 7.15 6.44
C LEU A 84 3.71 7.45 7.73
N LYS A 85 3.60 6.59 8.75
CA LYS A 85 4.10 6.89 10.10
C LYS A 85 4.75 5.72 10.84
N HIS A 86 4.63 4.49 10.36
CA HIS A 86 5.11 3.33 11.10
C HIS A 86 6.61 3.10 10.87
N LYS A 87 7.33 2.79 11.94
CA LYS A 87 8.68 2.22 11.87
C LYS A 87 8.70 0.73 12.19
N ASP A 88 7.75 0.31 13.02
CA ASP A 88 7.53 -1.07 13.40
C ASP A 88 6.60 -1.77 12.39
N PRO A 89 6.99 -2.96 11.86
CA PRO A 89 6.22 -3.68 10.85
C PRO A 89 4.88 -4.20 11.41
N SER A 90 4.83 -4.62 12.67
CA SER A 90 3.61 -5.16 13.30
C SER A 90 2.51 -4.11 13.35
N ARG A 91 2.84 -2.89 13.82
CA ARG A 91 1.92 -1.75 13.85
C ARG A 91 1.47 -1.33 12.46
N PHE A 92 2.37 -1.38 11.47
CA PHE A 92 2.01 -1.12 10.08
C PHE A 92 0.98 -2.13 9.57
N LEU A 93 1.19 -3.43 9.81
CA LEU A 93 0.29 -4.49 9.38
C LEU A 93 -1.11 -4.37 10.00
N VAL A 94 -1.22 -3.97 11.27
CA VAL A 94 -2.51 -3.75 11.93
C VAL A 94 -3.34 -2.70 11.18
N ASP A 95 -2.73 -1.56 10.83
CA ASP A 95 -3.45 -0.51 10.11
C ASP A 95 -3.69 -0.87 8.62
N CYS A 96 -2.76 -1.59 8.00
CA CYS A 96 -2.95 -2.16 6.66
C CYS A 96 -4.16 -3.09 6.60
N LYS A 97 -4.32 -3.97 7.60
CA LYS A 97 -5.45 -4.91 7.70
C LYS A 97 -6.79 -4.18 7.67
N VAL A 98 -6.91 -3.07 8.41
CA VAL A 98 -8.14 -2.26 8.44
C VAL A 98 -8.49 -1.73 7.06
N ILE A 99 -7.52 -1.19 6.32
CA ILE A 99 -7.78 -0.65 4.98
C ILE A 99 -8.02 -1.77 3.97
N PHE A 100 -7.21 -2.83 4.01
CA PHE A 100 -7.35 -4.00 3.16
C PHE A 100 -8.75 -4.62 3.29
N LYS A 101 -9.20 -4.88 4.52
CA LYS A 101 -10.53 -5.43 4.83
C LYS A 101 -11.62 -4.61 4.13
N ARG A 102 -11.59 -3.28 4.28
CA ARG A 102 -12.56 -2.38 3.62
C ARG A 102 -12.55 -2.51 2.09
N GLN A 103 -11.38 -2.60 1.47
CA GLN A 103 -11.26 -2.67 0.01
C GLN A 103 -11.75 -4.01 -0.54
N VAL A 104 -11.40 -5.12 0.13
CA VAL A 104 -11.88 -6.46 -0.24
C VAL A 104 -13.41 -6.56 -0.08
N PHE A 105 -13.98 -6.06 1.02
CA PHE A 105 -15.44 -6.01 1.18
C PHE A 105 -16.12 -5.22 0.07
N ASN A 106 -15.56 -4.09 -0.33
CA ASN A 106 -16.11 -3.30 -1.42
C ASN A 106 -16.03 -4.02 -2.78
N ALA A 107 -15.03 -4.89 -2.98
CA ALA A 107 -14.96 -5.74 -4.16
C ALA A 107 -16.02 -6.85 -4.11
N LEU A 108 -16.17 -7.53 -2.97
CA LEU A 108 -17.13 -8.63 -2.77
C LEU A 108 -18.62 -8.21 -2.84
N LYS A 109 -18.91 -6.91 -2.78
CA LYS A 109 -20.25 -6.37 -3.07
C LYS A 109 -20.63 -6.53 -4.54
N LYS A 110 -19.65 -6.46 -5.45
CA LYS A 110 -19.87 -6.55 -6.91
C LYS A 110 -19.63 -7.96 -7.43
N ASP A 111 -18.65 -8.64 -6.84
CA ASP A 111 -18.14 -9.93 -7.30
C ASP A 111 -18.38 -10.97 -6.19
N GLU A 112 -18.80 -12.20 -6.53
CA GLU A 112 -19.07 -13.24 -5.51
C GLU A 112 -17.81 -13.74 -4.80
N ALA A 113 -16.69 -13.70 -5.51
CA ALA A 113 -15.38 -14.08 -5.03
C ALA A 113 -14.30 -13.22 -5.68
N VAL A 114 -13.18 -13.03 -4.97
CA VAL A 114 -12.00 -12.36 -5.51
C VAL A 114 -10.76 -13.21 -5.26
N LYS A 115 -9.87 -13.26 -6.25
CA LYS A 115 -8.55 -13.88 -6.09
C LYS A 115 -7.56 -12.77 -5.72
N VAL A 116 -6.89 -12.92 -4.58
CA VAL A 116 -6.00 -11.91 -4.03
C VAL A 116 -4.59 -12.45 -3.88
N ASN A 117 -3.62 -11.64 -4.28
CA ASN A 117 -2.23 -11.74 -3.88
C ASN A 117 -1.78 -10.39 -3.30
N ALA A 118 -0.90 -10.46 -2.31
CA ALA A 118 -0.15 -9.36 -1.73
C ALA A 118 1.34 -9.48 -2.06
N ILE A 119 1.95 -8.32 -2.28
CA ILE A 119 3.40 -8.15 -2.41
C ILE A 119 3.80 -7.08 -1.41
N PHE A 120 4.85 -7.34 -0.65
CA PHE A 120 5.42 -6.41 0.29
C PHE A 120 6.88 -6.12 -0.06
N CYS A 121 7.28 -4.87 0.10
CA CYS A 121 8.62 -4.37 -0.12
C CYS A 121 8.84 -3.16 0.79
N GLY A 122 9.78 -3.22 1.71
CA GLY A 122 10.08 -2.10 2.58
C GLY A 122 11.18 -2.39 3.60
N GLU A 123 11.74 -1.32 4.14
CA GLU A 123 12.73 -1.34 5.22
C GLU A 123 12.05 -0.96 6.53
N PHE A 124 12.31 -1.73 7.59
CA PHE A 124 11.78 -1.46 8.92
C PHE A 124 12.88 -1.47 9.97
N VAL A 125 12.58 -0.80 11.07
CA VAL A 125 13.45 -0.79 12.25
C VAL A 125 13.06 -1.96 13.14
N ILE A 126 14.01 -2.84 13.43
CA ILE A 126 13.84 -3.99 14.31
C ILE A 126 14.80 -3.86 15.49
N THR A 127 14.26 -4.01 16.70
CA THR A 127 15.04 -4.03 17.93
C THR A 127 15.36 -5.48 18.29
N GLN A 128 16.64 -5.84 18.28
CA GLN A 128 17.13 -7.15 18.75
C GLN A 128 18.03 -6.91 19.96
N GLY A 129 17.50 -7.16 21.16
CA GLY A 129 18.20 -6.81 22.41
C GLY A 129 18.43 -5.30 22.49
N GLU A 130 19.68 -4.89 22.68
CA GLU A 130 20.08 -3.47 22.73
C GLU A 130 20.36 -2.87 21.34
N LYS A 131 20.41 -3.68 20.27
CA LYS A 131 20.73 -3.20 18.93
C LYS A 131 19.46 -2.85 18.16
N THR A 132 19.46 -1.63 17.62
CA THR A 132 18.46 -1.18 16.64
C THR A 132 19.06 -1.36 15.25
N LEU A 133 18.45 -2.21 14.44
CA LEU A 133 18.89 -2.51 13.07
C LEU A 133 17.78 -2.14 12.09
N ASN A 134 18.19 -1.71 10.90
CA ASN A 134 17.26 -1.62 9.78
C ASN A 134 17.32 -2.93 9.00
N GLU A 135 16.18 -3.54 8.75
CA GLU A 135 16.05 -4.76 7.97
C GLU A 135 15.16 -4.48 6.76
N TYR A 136 15.68 -4.83 5.58
CA TYR A 136 14.89 -4.82 4.35
C TYR A 136 14.11 -6.13 4.23
N LYS A 137 12.79 -6.02 4.09
CA LYS A 137 11.89 -7.16 3.91
C LYS A 137 11.19 -7.09 2.56
N TYR A 138 11.17 -8.25 1.90
CA TYR A 138 10.43 -8.47 0.67
C TYR A 138 9.73 -9.82 0.75
N PHE A 139 8.44 -9.86 0.41
CA PHE A 139 7.76 -11.13 0.17
C PHE A 139 6.61 -10.98 -0.82
N THR A 140 6.24 -12.09 -1.42
CA THR A 140 5.07 -12.21 -2.28
C THR A 140 4.24 -13.40 -1.81
N THR A 141 2.94 -13.29 -1.95
CA THR A 141 2.00 -14.35 -1.59
C THR A 141 1.48 -15.04 -2.84
N SER A 142 1.22 -16.34 -2.74
CA SER A 142 0.45 -17.04 -3.76
C SER A 142 -0.98 -16.49 -3.80
N ASN A 143 -1.57 -16.50 -4.99
CA ASN A 143 -2.97 -16.16 -5.17
C ASN A 143 -3.89 -17.04 -4.31
N ALA A 144 -4.73 -16.43 -3.47
CA ALA A 144 -5.75 -17.14 -2.71
C ALA A 144 -7.14 -16.51 -2.92
N ALA A 145 -8.18 -17.34 -2.97
CA ALA A 145 -9.54 -16.86 -3.10
C ALA A 145 -10.07 -16.35 -1.76
N ILE A 146 -10.85 -15.27 -1.82
CA ILE A 146 -11.64 -14.73 -0.72
C ILE A 146 -13.09 -14.70 -1.18
N TYR A 147 -13.98 -15.27 -0.36
CA TYR A 147 -15.42 -15.30 -0.56
C TYR A 147 -16.11 -14.41 0.49
N ARG A 148 -17.40 -14.15 0.32
CA ARG A 148 -18.19 -13.35 1.26
C ARG A 148 -18.18 -13.87 2.71
N GLY A 149 -18.07 -15.19 2.90
CA GLY A 149 -18.00 -15.83 4.21
C GLY A 149 -16.58 -16.06 4.73
N THR A 150 -15.54 -15.70 3.98
CA THR A 150 -14.15 -15.84 4.44
C THR A 150 -13.86 -14.85 5.56
N ASP A 151 -13.29 -15.32 6.67
CA ASP A 151 -12.73 -14.43 7.68
C ASP A 151 -11.51 -13.70 7.10
N ILE A 152 -11.69 -12.41 6.79
CA ILE A 152 -10.64 -11.58 6.19
C ILE A 152 -9.54 -11.26 7.19
N GLU A 153 -9.86 -11.21 8.50
CA GLU A 153 -8.85 -10.99 9.52
C GLU A 153 -7.91 -12.17 9.63
N GLU A 154 -8.45 -13.39 9.71
CA GLU A 154 -7.68 -14.63 9.72
C GLU A 154 -6.89 -14.78 8.41
N TRP A 155 -7.53 -14.56 7.26
CA TRP A 155 -6.86 -14.63 5.97
C TRP A 155 -5.65 -13.68 5.89
N PHE A 156 -5.81 -12.43 6.34
CA PHE A 156 -4.72 -11.46 6.32
C PHE A 156 -3.59 -11.87 7.26
N GLU A 157 -3.93 -12.41 8.43
CA GLU A 157 -2.94 -12.87 9.40
C GLU A 157 -2.11 -14.02 8.84
N GLU A 158 -2.75 -15.06 8.32
CA GLU A 158 -2.08 -16.25 7.78
C GLU A 158 -1.27 -15.96 6.50
N LYS A 159 -1.84 -15.14 5.61
CA LYS A 159 -1.26 -14.92 4.27
C LYS A 159 -0.33 -13.72 4.21
N VAL A 160 -0.48 -12.72 5.08
CA VAL A 160 0.29 -11.47 4.99
C VAL A 160 1.12 -11.23 6.25
N SER A 161 0.50 -11.21 7.44
CA SER A 161 1.20 -10.88 8.69
C SER A 161 2.27 -11.92 9.04
N LYS A 162 1.89 -13.20 9.16
CA LYS A 162 2.81 -14.26 9.56
C LYS A 162 4.01 -14.38 8.61
N PRO A 163 3.85 -14.39 7.26
CA PRO A 163 4.98 -14.44 6.36
C PRO A 163 5.94 -13.25 6.50
N LEU A 164 5.42 -12.04 6.77
CA LEU A 164 6.29 -10.87 6.99
C LEU A 164 7.05 -10.95 8.33
N MET A 165 6.41 -11.50 9.35
CA MET A 165 6.92 -11.54 10.71
C MET A 165 7.84 -12.74 10.98
N LYS A 166 7.86 -13.75 10.11
CA LYS A 166 8.87 -14.81 10.14
C LYS A 166 10.26 -14.17 10.00
N LYS A 167 11.17 -14.60 10.88
CA LYS A 167 12.59 -14.27 10.82
C LYS A 167 13.27 -15.14 9.77
#